data_AF-A0A9D6ATS9-F1
#
_entry.id   AF-A0A9D6ATS9-F1
#
_cell.length_a   1.000
_cell.length_b   1.000
_cell.length_c   1.000
_cell.angle_alpha   90.00
_cell.angle_beta   90.00
_cell.angle_gamma   90.00
#
_symmetry.space_group_name_H-M   'P 1'
#
loop_
_entity.id
_entity.type
_entity.pdbx_description
1 polymer ?
#
loop_
_entity_poly.entity_id
_entity_poly.type
_entity_poly.pdbx_seq_one_letter_code
_entity_poly.pdbx_strand_id
1 'polypeptide(L)' 'MALFVNQNSDNRSKLQERLAAELSEKAKKKALLEAQERPDGVDDSNYIKDTKTTTSLAWVWILIVLFAVAASIAYMILAS' A
#
# COMPACT_ATOMS: atom_id res chain seq x y z
N MET A 1 -29.84 35.47 -30.28
CA MET A 1 -29.16 34.56 -29.33
C MET A 1 -27.72 35.00 -28.95
N ALA A 2 -27.31 36.25 -29.19
CA ALA A 2 -25.94 36.71 -28.90
C ALA A 2 -25.75 37.45 -27.56
N LEU A 3 -26.83 37.93 -26.92
CA LEU A 3 -26.74 38.72 -25.68
C LEU A 3 -26.66 37.88 -24.40
N PHE A 4 -27.01 36.60 -24.46
CA PHE A 4 -26.96 35.68 -23.31
C PHE A 4 -25.57 35.04 -23.11
N VAL A 5 -24.67 35.14 -24.08
CA VAL A 5 -23.29 34.63 -23.96
C VAL A 5 -22.42 35.54 -23.08
N ASN A 6 -22.55 36.87 -23.19
CA ASN A 6 -21.75 37.81 -22.39
C ASN A 6 -22.12 37.78 -20.89
N GLN A 7 -23.41 37.71 -20.56
CA GLN A 7 -23.87 37.69 -19.16
C GLN A 7 -23.43 36.41 -18.41
N ASN A 8 -23.35 35.29 -19.13
CA ASN A 8 -22.83 34.04 -18.57
C ASN A 8 -21.31 34.05 -18.43
N SER A 9 -20.60 34.82 -19.26
CA SER A 9 -19.13 34.94 -19.19
C SER A 9 -18.70 35.72 -17.95
N ASP A 10 -19.36 36.84 -17.65
CA ASP A 10 -19.08 37.66 -16.45
C ASP A 10 -19.44 36.95 -15.15
N ASN A 11 -20.56 36.22 -15.10
CA ASN A 11 -20.94 35.43 -13.93
C ASN A 11 -20.01 34.23 -13.71
N ARG A 12 -19.53 33.59 -14.80
CA ARG A 12 -18.52 32.53 -14.71
C ARG A 12 -17.18 33.06 -14.21
N SER A 13 -16.78 34.28 -14.58
CA SER A 13 -15.54 34.90 -14.09
C SER A 13 -15.56 35.08 -12.57
N LYS A 14 -16.67 35.61 -12.03
CA LYS A 14 -16.82 35.82 -10.57
C LYS A 14 -16.89 34.50 -9.79
N LEU A 15 -17.56 33.48 -10.35
CA LEU A 15 -17.61 32.14 -9.75
C LEU A 15 -16.25 31.44 -9.79
N GLN A 16 -15.51 31.57 -10.89
CA GLN A 16 -14.16 31.03 -11.03
C GLN A 16 -13.18 31.71 -10.07
N GLU A 17 -13.30 33.02 -9.87
CA GLU A 17 -12.46 33.77 -8.93
C GLU A 17 -12.70 33.32 -7.48
N ARG A 18 -13.96 33.15 -7.09
CA ARG A 18 -14.32 32.58 -5.76
C ARG A 18 -13.86 31.14 -5.62
N LEU A 19 -14.04 30.32 -6.65
CA LEU A 19 -13.60 28.93 -6.64
C LEU A 19 -12.08 28.82 -6.57
N ALA A 20 -11.34 29.68 -7.27
CA ALA A 20 -9.87 29.72 -7.21
C ALA A 20 -9.39 30.19 -5.83
N ALA A 21 -10.06 31.18 -5.22
CA ALA A 21 -9.79 31.62 -3.86
C ALA A 21 -10.03 30.48 -2.85
N GLU A 22 -11.18 29.82 -2.92
CA GLU A 22 -11.54 28.67 -2.06
C GLU A 22 -10.59 27.49 -2.26
N LEU A 23 -10.19 27.21 -3.51
CA LEU A 23 -9.25 26.12 -3.84
C LEU A 23 -7.85 26.45 -3.35
N SER A 24 -7.42 27.72 -3.40
CA SER A 24 -6.15 28.17 -2.84
C SER A 24 -6.13 28.10 -1.31
N GLU A 25 -7.23 28.47 -0.64
CA GLU A 25 -7.35 28.35 0.82
C GLU A 25 -7.39 26.88 1.25
N LYS A 26 -8.13 26.04 0.54
CA LYS A 26 -8.19 24.60 0.79
C LYS A 26 -6.85 23.94 0.54
N ALA A 27 -6.11 24.36 -0.50
CA ALA A 27 -4.76 23.89 -0.77
C ALA A 27 -3.78 24.32 0.34
N LYS A 28 -3.85 25.57 0.83
CA LYS A 28 -3.04 26.02 1.97
C LYS A 28 -3.35 25.23 3.24
N LYS A 29 -4.63 25.02 3.55
CA LYS A 29 -5.07 24.19 4.69
C LYS A 29 -4.63 22.74 4.55
N LYS A 30 -4.76 22.14 3.35
CA LYS A 30 -4.30 20.78 3.06
C LYS A 30 -2.78 20.66 3.13
N ALA A 31 -2.04 21.65 2.64
CA ALA A 31 -0.59 21.68 2.72
C ALA A 31 -0.08 21.81 4.17
N LEU A 32 -0.78 22.57 5.02
CA LEU A 32 -0.49 22.64 6.45
C LEU A 32 -0.79 21.32 7.17
N LEU A 33 -1.88 20.63 6.78
CA LEU A 33 -2.22 19.31 7.30
C LEU A 33 -1.25 18.22 6.80
N GLU A 34 -0.87 18.22 5.52
CA GLU A 34 0.10 17.28 4.93
C GLU A 34 1.53 17.53 5.43
N ALA A 35 1.87 18.75 5.88
CA ALA A 35 3.12 19.02 6.57
C ALA A 35 3.14 18.44 7.99
N GLN A 36 1.97 18.25 8.59
CA GLN A 36 1.79 17.69 9.94
C GLN A 36 1.58 16.17 9.91
N GLU A 37 0.99 15.65 8.84
CA GLU A 37 0.73 14.22 8.57
C GLU A 37 1.71 13.63 7.55
N ARG A 38 2.89 14.24 7.36
CA ARG A 38 3.91 13.61 6.51
C ARG A 38 4.34 12.32 7.21
N PRO A 39 4.05 11.13 6.67
CA PRO A 39 4.40 9.89 7.32
C PRO A 39 5.92 9.86 7.44
N ASP A 40 6.38 9.92 8.68
CA ASP A 40 7.79 9.90 9.04
C ASP A 40 8.30 8.49 8.75
N GLY A 41 8.74 8.25 7.51
CA GLY A 41 9.09 6.93 6.98
C GLY A 41 10.19 6.16 7.75
N VAL A 42 10.64 6.67 8.90
CA VAL A 42 11.42 5.96 9.91
C VAL A 42 10.54 5.10 10.83
N ASP A 43 9.32 5.50 11.16
CA ASP A 43 8.44 4.76 12.09
C ASP A 43 7.70 3.59 11.40
N ASP A 44 7.56 3.65 10.07
CA ASP A 44 7.04 2.57 9.22
C ASP A 44 8.01 1.37 9.10
N SER A 45 9.26 1.53 9.56
CA SER A 45 10.24 0.43 9.66
C SER A 45 9.85 -0.60 10.74
N ASN A 46 8.86 -0.29 11.58
CA ASN A 46 8.31 -1.23 12.56
C ASN A 46 7.47 -2.36 11.96
N TYR A 47 7.13 -2.30 10.66
CA TYR A 47 6.29 -3.31 10.00
C TYR A 47 6.92 -4.72 9.91
N ILE A 48 8.21 -4.85 10.25
CA ILE A 48 8.92 -6.14 10.22
C ILE A 48 8.95 -6.83 11.59
N LYS A 49 8.62 -6.13 12.68
CA LYS A 49 8.78 -6.64 14.07
C LYS A 49 7.90 -7.86 14.40
N ASP A 50 6.73 -7.99 13.77
CA ASP A 50 5.78 -9.09 14.01
C ASP A 50 5.69 -10.10 12.86
N THR A 51 6.62 -10.08 11.91
CA THR A 51 6.67 -11.14 10.89
C THR A 51 7.15 -12.43 11.58
N LYS A 52 6.19 -13.23 12.05
CA LYS A 52 6.44 -14.56 12.62
C LYS A 52 7.32 -15.33 11.65
N THR A 53 8.54 -15.65 12.08
CA THR A 53 9.46 -16.53 11.38
C THR A 53 8.72 -17.81 11.01
N THR A 54 8.40 -17.99 9.72
CA THR A 54 7.71 -19.17 9.18
C THR A 54 8.58 -20.43 9.22
N THR A 55 9.78 -20.34 9.83
CA THR A 55 10.75 -21.41 10.02
C THR A 55 10.22 -22.62 10.79
N SER A 56 9.14 -22.47 11.57
CA SER A 56 8.55 -23.59 12.32
C SER A 56 8.19 -24.78 11.42
N LEU A 57 7.73 -24.53 10.18
CA LEU A 57 7.33 -25.60 9.26
C LEU A 57 8.49 -26.15 8.40
N ALA A 58 9.62 -25.43 8.33
CA ALA A 58 10.75 -25.84 7.49
C ALA A 58 11.38 -27.16 7.97
N TRP A 59 11.41 -27.40 9.28
CA TRP A 59 11.94 -28.63 9.87
C TRP A 59 11.10 -29.87 9.56
N VAL A 60 9.79 -29.72 9.32
CA VAL A 60 8.91 -30.85 8.96
C VAL A 60 9.30 -31.46 7.62
N TRP A 61 9.68 -30.62 6.65
CA TRP A 61 10.14 -31.09 5.34
C TRP A 61 11.44 -31.88 5.42
N ILE A 62 12.35 -31.51 6.33
CA ILE A 62 13.58 -32.27 6.58
C ILE A 62 13.24 -33.68 7.08
N LEU A 63 12.29 -33.81 8.01
CA LEU A 63 11.84 -35.12 8.52
C LEU A 63 11.19 -35.95 7.41
N ILE A 64 10.33 -35.35 6.58
CA ILE A 64 9.68 -36.05 5.46
C ILE A 64 10.72 -36.62 4.49
N VAL A 65 11.71 -35.81 4.09
CA VAL A 65 12.78 -36.24 3.18
C VAL A 65 13.59 -37.37 3.81
N LEU A 66 13.94 -37.25 5.10
CA LEU A 66 14.68 -38.28 5.81
C LEU A 66 13.93 -39.62 5.84
N PHE A 67 12.63 -39.61 6.16
CA PHE A 67 11.79 -40.81 6.16
C PHE A 67 11.63 -41.39 4.75
N ALA A 68 11.46 -40.55 3.73
CA ALA A 68 11.36 -41.01 2.34
C ALA A 68 12.64 -41.72 1.88
N VAL A 69 13.81 -41.17 2.20
CA VAL A 69 15.11 -41.81 1.90
C VAL A 69 15.25 -43.12 2.65
N ALA A 70 15.00 -43.13 3.97
CA ALA A 70 15.09 -44.35 4.77
C ALA A 70 14.16 -45.46 4.27
N ALA A 71 12.91 -45.12 3.93
CA ALA A 71 11.94 -46.05 3.36
C ALA A 71 12.39 -46.58 1.99
N SER A 72 12.96 -45.72 1.13
CA SER A 72 13.46 -46.14 -0.18
C SER A 72 14.61 -47.15 -0.08
N ILE A 73 15.53 -46.94 0.87
CA ILE A 73 16.65 -47.84 1.13
C ILE A 73 16.13 -49.17 1.70
N ALA A 74 15.23 -49.11 2.69
CA ALA A 74 14.64 -50.30 3.28
C ALA A 74 13.87 -51.12 2.23
N TYR A 75 13.13 -50.45 1.34
CA TYR A 75 12.43 -51.10 0.24
C TYR A 75 13.41 -51.77 -0.73
N MET A 76 14.49 -51.09 -1.14
CA MET A 76 15.52 -51.67 -2.01
C MET A 76 16.14 -52.94 -1.41
N ILE A 77 16.41 -52.95 -0.11
CA ILE A 77 16.99 -54.11 0.60
C ILE A 77 15.98 -55.26 0.73
N LEU A 78 14.71 -54.95 1.01
CA LEU A 78 13.68 -55.97 1.18
C LEU A 78 13.21 -56.55 -0.17
N ALA A 79 13.29 -55.77 -1.24
CA ALA A 79 12.87 -56.16 -2.59
C ALA A 79 13.99 -56.79 -3.43
N SER A 80 15.25 -56.78 -2.96
CA SER A 80 16.39 -57.52 -3.55
C SER A 80 16.45 -58.95 -3.07
#